data_AF-I7CJA7-F1
#
_entry.id   AF-I7CJA7-F1
#
_cell.length_a   1.000
_cell.length_b   1.000
_cell.length_c   1.000
_cell.angle_alpha   90.00
_cell.angle_beta   90.00
_cell.angle_gamma   90.00
#
_symmetry.space_group_name_H-M   'P 1'
#
loop_
_entity.id
_entity.type
_entity.pdbx_description
1 polymer ?
#
loop_
_entity_poly.entity_id
_entity_poly.type
_entity_poly.pdbx_seq_one_letter_code
_entity_poly.pdbx_strand_id
1 'polypeptide(L)'
;MFIDPERLEVRLREEFGGTTAQSRVVVRQAVDLADSGAYESDVGTALTNEIVLEELADAPDGTPPDRWNWWIGSLELAYGGYNRFDIQRYRG
;
A
#
# COMPACT_ATOMS: atom_id res chain seq x y z
N MET A 1 -13.04 -8.40 -2.16
CA MET A 1 -12.18 -9.04 -3.17
C MET A 1 -10.77 -8.79 -2.70
N PHE A 2 -9.96 -9.84 -2.54
CA PHE A 2 -8.56 -9.70 -2.12
C PHE A 2 -7.74 -8.98 -3.19
N ILE A 3 -6.52 -8.58 -2.84
CA ILE A 3 -5.60 -7.88 -3.74
C ILE A 3 -5.44 -8.64 -5.06
N ASP A 4 -5.62 -7.93 -6.19
CA ASP A 4 -5.23 -8.36 -7.52
C ASP A 4 -3.90 -7.67 -7.86
N PRO A 5 -2.75 -8.38 -7.78
CA PRO A 5 -1.43 -7.77 -7.89
C PRO A 5 -1.17 -7.11 -9.25
N GLU A 6 -1.61 -7.74 -10.34
CA GLU A 6 -1.36 -7.25 -11.70
C GLU A 6 -2.18 -5.99 -11.96
N ARG A 7 -3.46 -5.99 -11.56
CA ARG A 7 -4.32 -4.83 -11.68
C ARG A 7 -3.86 -3.67 -10.80
N LEU A 8 -3.40 -3.95 -9.58
CA LEU A 8 -2.89 -2.94 -8.67
C LEU A 8 -1.59 -2.30 -9.21
N GLU A 9 -0.66 -3.09 -9.78
CA GLU A 9 0.57 -2.56 -10.38
C GLU A 9 0.26 -1.52 -11.46
N VAL A 10 -0.68 -1.84 -12.36
CA VAL A 10 -1.07 -0.95 -13.46
C VAL A 10 -1.68 0.33 -12.92
N ARG A 11 -2.66 0.22 -12.01
CA ARG A 11 -3.37 1.37 -11.44
C ARG A 11 -2.45 2.32 -10.68
N LEU A 12 -1.52 1.80 -9.90
CA LEU A 12 -0.55 2.63 -9.18
C LEU A 12 0.29 3.50 -10.13
N ARG A 13 0.70 2.95 -11.29
CA ARG A 13 1.44 3.74 -12.30
C ARG A 13 0.56 4.76 -13.00
N GLU A 14 -0.68 4.38 -13.33
CA GLU A 14 -1.62 5.26 -14.02
C GLU A 14 -2.03 6.45 -13.14
N GLU A 15 -2.24 6.23 -11.85
CA GLU A 15 -2.75 7.25 -10.92
C GLU A 15 -1.65 8.08 -10.26
N PHE A 16 -0.54 7.45 -9.86
CA PHE A 16 0.50 8.10 -9.06
C PHE A 16 1.85 8.18 -9.76
N GLY A 17 1.96 7.64 -10.98
CA GLY A 17 3.21 7.62 -11.75
C GLY A 17 4.28 6.71 -11.13
N GLY A 18 5.54 7.10 -11.29
CA GLY A 18 6.68 6.31 -10.86
C GLY A 18 7.07 5.19 -11.83
N THR A 19 8.07 4.42 -11.42
CA THR A 19 8.62 3.30 -12.19
C THR A 19 7.87 2.01 -11.91
N THR A 20 7.97 1.04 -12.82
CA THR A 20 7.48 -0.33 -12.58
C THR A 20 8.05 -0.94 -11.30
N ALA A 21 9.31 -0.67 -10.96
CA ALA A 21 9.93 -1.17 -9.73
C ALA A 21 9.26 -0.59 -8.48
N GLN A 22 8.92 0.70 -8.51
CA GLN A 22 8.20 1.39 -7.44
C GLN A 22 6.79 0.83 -7.23
N SER A 23 6.02 0.61 -8.30
CA SER A 23 4.68 0.02 -8.16
C SER A 23 4.74 -1.42 -7.67
N ARG A 24 5.69 -2.22 -8.16
CA ARG A 24 5.86 -3.62 -7.73
C ARG A 24 6.18 -3.78 -6.26
N VAL A 25 7.00 -2.87 -5.69
CA VAL A 25 7.30 -2.95 -4.26
C VAL A 25 6.07 -2.63 -3.41
N VAL A 26 5.22 -1.69 -3.84
CA VAL A 26 3.94 -1.39 -3.18
C VAL A 26 2.98 -2.57 -3.29
N VAL A 27 2.85 -3.17 -4.48
CA VAL A 27 2.01 -4.37 -4.68
C VAL A 27 2.43 -5.50 -3.74
N ARG A 28 3.74 -5.74 -3.59
CA ARG A 28 4.23 -6.76 -2.66
C ARG A 28 3.82 -6.46 -1.23
N GLN A 29 4.00 -5.23 -0.75
CA GLN A 29 3.61 -4.87 0.61
C GLN A 29 2.10 -4.92 0.82
N ALA A 30 1.29 -4.56 -0.18
CA ALA A 30 -0.16 -4.68 -0.12
C ALA A 30 -0.61 -6.14 -0.01
N VAL A 31 0.03 -7.05 -0.74
CA VAL A 31 -0.20 -8.50 -0.60
C VAL A 31 0.23 -8.98 0.79
N ASP A 32 1.43 -8.62 1.25
CA ASP A 32 1.93 -9.01 2.57
C ASP A 32 1.01 -8.53 3.71
N LEU A 33 0.46 -7.32 3.60
CA LEU A 33 -0.51 -6.77 4.56
C LEU A 33 -1.88 -7.47 4.49
N ALA A 34 -2.38 -7.75 3.28
CA ALA A 34 -3.63 -8.49 3.11
C ALA A 34 -3.51 -9.91 3.67
N ASP A 35 -2.42 -10.61 3.38
CA ASP A 35 -2.16 -11.98 3.84
C ASP A 35 -1.96 -12.07 5.36
N SER A 36 -1.51 -10.98 6.00
CA SER A 36 -1.36 -10.97 7.45
C SER A 36 -2.70 -10.87 8.19
N GLY A 37 -3.77 -10.45 7.53
CA GLY A 37 -5.08 -10.19 8.13
C GLY A 37 -5.10 -9.05 9.16
N ALA A 38 -4.03 -8.27 9.26
CA ALA A 38 -3.91 -7.21 10.28
C ALA A 38 -4.91 -6.10 10.01
N TYR A 39 -4.97 -5.64 8.75
CA TYR A 39 -5.89 -4.60 8.32
C TYR A 39 -7.36 -4.97 8.60
N GLU A 40 -7.77 -6.19 8.26
CA GLU A 40 -9.14 -6.65 8.51
C GLU A 40 -9.45 -6.77 10.00
N SER A 41 -8.47 -7.19 10.80
CA SER A 41 -8.63 -7.31 12.27
C SER A 41 -8.83 -5.95 12.93
N ASP A 42 -8.14 -4.90 12.47
CA ASP A 42 -8.19 -3.57 13.07
C ASP A 42 -9.30 -2.67 12.48
N VAL A 43 -9.51 -2.73 11.16
CA VAL A 43 -10.45 -1.86 10.44
C VAL A 43 -11.81 -2.53 10.21
N GLY A 44 -11.89 -3.86 10.31
CA GLY A 44 -13.13 -4.63 10.17
C GLY A 44 -13.56 -4.90 8.72
N THR A 45 -12.68 -4.67 7.74
CA THR A 45 -12.91 -5.01 6.34
C THR A 45 -11.64 -5.52 5.68
N ALA A 46 -11.79 -6.46 4.74
CA ALA A 46 -10.65 -6.97 3.97
C ALA A 46 -10.01 -5.88 3.12
N LEU A 47 -8.69 -5.91 3.01
CA LEU A 47 -7.93 -4.99 2.15
C LEU A 47 -8.17 -5.32 0.67
N THR A 48 -8.56 -4.31 -0.12
CA THR A 48 -8.82 -4.44 -1.57
C THR A 48 -7.97 -3.45 -2.36
N ASN A 49 -7.87 -3.65 -3.67
CA ASN A 49 -7.18 -2.71 -4.56
C ASN A 49 -7.78 -1.30 -4.45
N GLU A 50 -9.11 -1.20 -4.39
CA GLU A 50 -9.81 0.08 -4.29
C GLU A 50 -9.47 0.82 -3.00
N ILE A 51 -9.47 0.10 -1.86
CA ILE A 51 -9.07 0.70 -0.57
C ILE A 51 -7.63 1.18 -0.63
N VAL A 52 -6.71 0.36 -1.15
CA VAL A 52 -5.31 0.77 -1.31
C VAL A 52 -5.22 2.06 -2.12
N LEU A 53 -5.85 2.12 -3.29
CA LEU A 53 -5.80 3.31 -4.15
C LEU A 53 -6.44 4.54 -3.50
N GLU A 54 -7.56 4.38 -2.80
CA GLU A 54 -8.25 5.44 -2.07
C GLU A 54 -7.35 6.04 -0.98
N GLU A 55 -6.77 5.19 -0.13
CA GLU A 55 -5.89 5.61 0.96
C GLU A 55 -4.58 6.25 0.44
N LEU A 56 -4.01 5.74 -0.66
CA LEU A 56 -2.84 6.36 -1.30
C LEU A 56 -3.15 7.72 -1.93
N ALA A 57 -4.39 7.96 -2.37
CA ALA A 57 -4.78 9.23 -2.98
C ALA A 57 -4.86 10.37 -1.95
N ASP A 58 -5.17 10.07 -0.70
CA ASP A 58 -5.20 11.02 0.41
C ASP A 58 -3.80 11.45 0.89
N ALA A 59 -2.77 10.68 0.54
CA ALA A 59 -1.40 11.02 0.84
C ALA A 59 -0.92 12.28 0.07
N PRO A 60 0.04 13.05 0.61
CA PRO A 60 0.71 14.12 -0.13
C PRO A 60 1.31 13.64 -1.46
N ASP A 61 1.51 14.57 -2.39
CA ASP A 61 2.16 14.27 -3.67
C ASP A 61 3.52 13.59 -3.51
N GLY A 62 3.71 12.50 -4.25
CA GLY A 62 4.88 11.64 -4.14
C GLY A 62 4.76 10.39 -5.01
N THR A 63 5.82 9.59 -5.01
CA THR A 63 5.86 8.30 -5.71
C THR A 63 4.97 7.27 -5.00
N PRO A 64 4.58 6.15 -5.64
CA PRO A 64 3.77 5.13 -4.99
C PRO A 64 4.35 4.65 -3.64
N PRO A 65 5.68 4.43 -3.48
CA PRO A 65 6.26 4.11 -2.18
C PRO A 65 6.18 5.21 -1.14
N ASP A 66 6.25 6.49 -1.52
CA ASP A 66 6.13 7.61 -0.58
C ASP A 66 4.70 7.65 0.00
N ARG A 67 3.70 7.53 -0.87
CA ARG A 67 2.28 7.48 -0.52
C ARG A 67 1.95 6.26 0.34
N TRP A 68 2.52 5.09 -0.01
CA TRP A 68 2.40 3.87 0.79
C TRP A 68 2.96 4.05 2.21
N ASN A 69 4.19 4.52 2.35
CA ASN A 69 4.81 4.71 3.67
C ASN A 69 4.08 5.78 4.49
N TRP A 70 3.51 6.81 3.84
CA TRP A 70 2.66 7.78 4.53
C TRP A 70 1.42 7.10 5.15
N TRP A 71 0.74 6.25 4.38
CA TRP A 71 -0.44 5.53 4.85
C TRP A 71 -0.10 4.51 5.94
N ILE A 72 0.97 3.73 5.77
CA ILE A 72 1.47 2.81 6.80
C ILE A 72 1.81 3.56 8.10
N GLY A 73 2.40 4.75 8.01
CA GLY A 73 2.63 5.62 9.16
C GLY A 73 1.34 6.00 9.89
N SER A 74 0.26 6.29 9.15
CA SER A 74 -1.06 6.56 9.73
C SER A 74 -1.64 5.34 10.45
N LEU A 75 -1.52 4.15 9.86
CA LEU A 75 -1.97 2.89 10.49
C LEU A 75 -1.13 2.55 11.73
N GLU A 76 0.19 2.77 11.71
CA GLU A 76 1.05 2.60 12.87
C GLU A 76 0.62 3.53 14.01
N LEU A 77 0.30 4.79 13.72
CA LEU A 77 -0.16 5.75 14.74
C LEU A 77 -1.52 5.37 15.34
N ALA A 78 -2.40 4.76 14.55
CA ALA A 78 -3.75 4.40 14.98
C ALA A 78 -3.80 3.07 15.74
N TYR A 79 -3.10 2.06 15.25
CA TYR A 79 -3.24 0.66 15.68
C TYR A 79 -1.92 0.03 16.15
N GLY A 80 -0.79 0.52 15.64
CA GLY A 80 0.55 -0.03 15.92
C GLY A 80 0.82 -1.37 15.22
N GLY A 81 2.10 -1.70 15.05
CA GLY A 81 2.52 -2.97 14.44
C GLY A 81 2.54 -2.98 12.90
N TYR A 82 2.34 -1.83 12.27
CA TYR A 82 2.32 -1.64 10.81
C TYR A 82 3.69 -1.29 10.23
N ASN A 83 4.65 -0.82 11.05
CA ASN A 83 6.04 -0.52 10.62
C ASN A 83 6.73 -1.68 9.85
N ARG A 84 6.28 -2.93 10.03
CA ARG A 84 6.80 -4.09 9.30
C ARG A 84 6.47 -4.08 7.79
N PHE A 85 5.47 -3.31 7.37
CA PHE A 85 5.02 -3.18 5.99
C PHE A 85 5.61 -1.94 5.30
N ASP A 86 6.46 -1.18 5.99
CA ASP A 86 7.16 -0.04 5.40
C ASP A 86 8.13 -0.45 4.31
N ILE A 87 8.26 0.42 3.32
CA ILE A 87 9.24 0.32 2.25
C ILE A 87 10.48 1.15 2.64
N GLN A 88 11.44 0.50 3.28
CA GLN A 88 12.67 1.15 3.78
C GLN A 88 13.71 1.45 2.67
N ARG A 89 13.90 0.53 1.72
CA ARG A 89 14.80 0.68 0.58
C ARG A 89 14.33 -0.17 -0.60
N TYR A 90 14.05 0.46 -1.72
CA TYR A 90 13.95 -0.20 -3.03
C TYR A 90 15.03 0.40 -3.92
N ARG A 91 15.80 -0.45 -4.61
CA ARG A 91 16.66 0.02 -5.71
C ARG A 91 15.79 0.02 -6.96
N GLY A 92 15.47 1.22 -7.44
CA GLY A 92 14.85 1.43 -8.75
C GLY A 92 15.80 1.10 -9.89
#